data_AF-A0A6G3MKK8-F1
#
_entry.id   AF-A0A6G3MKK8-F1
#
_cell.length_a   1.000
_cell.length_b   1.000
_cell.length_c   1.000
_cell.angle_alpha   90.00
_cell.angle_beta   90.00
_cell.angle_gamma   90.00
#
_symmetry.space_group_name_H-M   'P 1'
#
loop_
_entity.id
_entity.type
_entity.pdbx_description
1 polymer ?
#
loop_
_entity_poly.entity_id
_entity_poly.type
_entity_poly.pdbx_seq_one_letter_code
_entity_poly.pdbx_strand_id
1 'polypeptide(L)'
;TDEKMLLDNSGLMPIHIDVSKIEWLPDMNLTVKTVKKTQKNKKTKQIRVVSKTEKADTFFNFFSNIDDLEIKNIENEEERKMILESLLISDYDLTCEIETEMIPKVYKLFY
;
A
#
# COMPACT_ATOMS: atom_id res chain seq x y z
N THR A 1 21.16 -11.57 -7.93
CA THR A 1 21.59 -10.18 -7.71
C THR A 1 20.92 -9.81 -6.42
N ASP A 2 21.63 -9.99 -5.32
CA ASP A 2 21.03 -9.98 -3.99
C ASP A 2 20.74 -8.52 -3.63
N GLU A 3 19.51 -8.07 -3.90
CA GLU A 3 18.97 -6.84 -3.35
C GLU A 3 18.90 -7.03 -1.83
N LYS A 4 20.01 -6.73 -1.16
CA LYS A 4 20.10 -6.74 0.29
C LYS A 4 19.20 -5.62 0.78
N MET A 5 18.14 -6.01 1.49
CA MET A 5 17.37 -5.11 2.34
C MET A 5 18.34 -4.25 3.15
N LEU A 6 18.15 -2.93 3.11
CA LEU A 6 18.98 -2.01 3.88
C LEU A 6 18.52 -2.09 5.33
N LEU A 7 19.26 -2.85 6.14
CA LEU A 7 19.04 -2.94 7.57
C LEU A 7 19.76 -1.82 8.30
N ASP A 8 19.21 -1.41 9.43
CA ASP A 8 19.81 -0.44 10.32
C ASP A 8 21.16 -0.93 10.91
N ASN A 9 21.85 -0.05 11.64
CA ASN A 9 23.16 -0.38 12.23
C ASN A 9 23.09 -1.57 13.21
N SER A 10 21.91 -1.90 13.73
CA SER A 10 21.72 -3.08 14.57
C SER A 10 21.51 -4.37 13.76
N GLY A 11 21.18 -4.26 12.47
CA GLY A 11 20.89 -5.38 11.59
C GLY A 11 19.53 -6.03 11.88
N LEU A 12 18.64 -5.34 12.59
CA LEU A 12 17.36 -5.89 13.06
C LEU A 12 16.16 -5.21 12.41
N MET A 13 16.32 -4.00 11.89
CA MET A 13 15.21 -3.22 11.36
C MET A 13 15.40 -2.87 9.88
N PRO A 14 14.42 -3.12 9.01
CA PRO A 14 14.43 -2.61 7.65
C PRO A 14 14.35 -1.09 7.65
N ILE A 15 15.28 -0.43 6.96
CA ILE A 15 15.29 1.03 6.74
C ILE A 15 14.57 1.37 5.44
N HIS A 16 14.69 0.49 4.44
CA HIS A 16 14.21 0.75 3.09
C HIS A 16 13.82 -0.54 2.40
N ILE A 17 12.71 -0.48 1.66
CA ILE A 17 12.19 -1.58 0.85
C ILE A 17 12.03 -1.06 -0.57
N ASP A 18 12.75 -1.67 -1.51
CA ASP A 18 12.56 -1.40 -2.93
C ASP A 18 11.34 -2.19 -3.44
N VAL A 19 10.45 -1.48 -4.14
CA VAL A 19 9.22 -2.06 -4.67
C VAL A 19 9.11 -1.84 -6.18
N SER A 20 8.50 -2.79 -6.86
CA SER A 20 8.21 -2.70 -8.28
C SER A 20 6.86 -2.05 -8.53
N LYS A 21 6.86 -0.91 -9.23
CA LYS A 21 5.62 -0.20 -9.55
C LYS A 21 4.73 -1.02 -10.48
N ILE A 22 3.45 -1.14 -10.13
CA ILE A 22 2.46 -1.82 -10.96
C ILE A 22 1.93 -0.87 -12.03
N GLU A 23 2.02 -1.30 -13.29
CA GLU A 23 1.41 -0.61 -14.42
C GLU A 23 -0.04 -1.07 -14.60
N TRP A 24 -0.96 -0.31 -14.01
CA TRP A 24 -2.39 -0.58 -14.12
C TRP A 24 -2.95 -0.22 -15.50
N LEU A 25 -3.79 -1.10 -16.03
CA LEU A 25 -4.65 -0.75 -17.16
C LEU A 25 -5.69 0.30 -16.74
N PRO A 26 -6.26 1.05 -17.71
CA PRO A 26 -7.32 2.02 -17.42
C PRO A 26 -8.45 1.40 -16.60
N ASP A 27 -8.87 2.10 -15.54
CA ASP A 27 -9.92 1.69 -14.59
C ASP A 27 -9.69 0.37 -13.83
N MET A 28 -8.49 -0.21 -13.91
CA MET A 28 -8.13 -1.47 -13.24
C MET A 28 -7.23 -1.27 -12.02
N ASN A 29 -6.96 -0.02 -11.61
CA ASN A 29 -6.17 0.23 -10.42
C ASN A 29 -6.95 -0.18 -9.16
N LEU A 30 -6.56 -1.32 -8.57
CA LEU A 30 -7.20 -1.89 -7.39
C LEU A 30 -6.82 -1.18 -6.10
N THR A 31 -5.71 -0.43 -6.05
CA THR A 31 -5.30 0.32 -4.83
C THR A 31 -6.20 1.54 -4.57
N VAL A 32 -7.11 1.85 -5.48
CA VAL A 32 -8.07 2.95 -5.37
C VAL A 32 -9.50 2.50 -5.64
N LYS A 33 -10.44 3.05 -4.88
CA LYS A 33 -11.87 2.83 -5.05
C LYS A 33 -12.54 4.11 -5.51
N THR A 34 -13.24 4.06 -6.65
CA THR A 34 -14.02 5.20 -7.16
C THR A 34 -15.45 5.16 -6.63
N VAL A 35 -15.78 6.10 -5.74
CA VAL A 35 -17.13 6.28 -5.20
C VAL A 35 -17.86 7.35 -6.02
N LYS A 36 -18.98 6.98 -6.64
CA LYS A 36 -19.84 7.89 -7.39
C LYS A 36 -20.93 8.45 -6.48
N LYS A 37 -20.96 9.78 -6.29
CA LYS A 37 -22.00 10.48 -5.52
C LYS A 37 -22.85 11.33 -6.45
N THR A 38 -24.15 11.06 -6.47
CA THR A 38 -25.13 11.88 -7.18
C THR A 38 -25.44 13.14 -6.37
N GLN A 39 -25.28 14.29 -7.00
CA GLN A 39 -25.61 15.59 -6.44
C GLN A 39 -26.80 16.16 -7.20
N LYS A 40 -27.89 16.48 -6.48
CA LYS A 40 -29.06 17.14 -7.05
C LYS A 40 -29.08 18.60 -6.63
N ASN A 41 -29.07 19.51 -7.60
CA ASN A 41 -29.23 20.93 -7.32
C ASN A 41 -30.66 21.21 -6.85
N LYS A 42 -30.81 21.77 -5.66
CA LYS A 42 -32.12 22.03 -5.03
C LYS A 42 -32.99 23.01 -5.83
N LYS A 43 -32.41 24.00 -6.51
CA LYS A 43 -33.14 25.05 -7.24
C LYS A 43 -33.46 24.62 -8.67
N THR A 44 -32.46 24.15 -9.40
CA THR A 44 -32.61 23.81 -10.83
C THR A 44 -33.05 22.36 -11.06
N LYS A 45 -33.14 21.54 -10.01
CA LYS A 45 -33.43 20.10 -10.03
C LYS A 45 -32.47 19.25 -10.88
N GLN A 46 -31.42 19.84 -11.45
CA GLN A 46 -30.42 19.15 -12.25
C GLN A 46 -29.63 18.15 -11.39
N ILE A 47 -29.34 16.99 -11.98
CA ILE A 47 -28.58 15.90 -11.35
C ILE A 47 -27.20 15.85 -12.02
N ARG A 48 -26.14 15.86 -11.20
CA ARG A 48 -24.77 15.61 -11.64
C ARG A 48 -24.19 14.45 -10.83
N VAL A 49 -23.38 13.61 -11.46
CA VAL A 49 -22.63 12.55 -10.77
C VAL A 49 -21.22 13.05 -10.57
N VAL A 50 -20.76 13.07 -9.32
CA VAL A 50 -19.38 13.42 -8.96
C VAL A 50 -18.67 12.14 -8.52
N SER A 51 -17.59 11.80 -9.21
CA SER A 51 -16.70 10.70 -8.83
C SER A 51 -15.64 11.20 -7.85
N LYS A 52 -15.48 10.51 -6.73
CA LYS A 52 -14.37 10.70 -5.79
C LYS A 52 -13.57 9.41 -5.71
N THR A 53 -12.27 9.51 -5.87
CA THR A 53 -11.34 8.39 -5.70
C THR A 53 -10.85 8.40 -4.25
N GLU A 54 -10.91 7.24 -3.60
CA GLU A 54 -10.46 7.03 -2.22
C GLU A 54 -9.49 5.84 -2.21
N LYS A 55 -8.48 5.86 -1.33
CA LYS A 55 -7.53 4.75 -1.21
C LYS A 55 -8.25 3.49 -0.72
N ALA A 56 -7.93 2.35 -1.31
CA ALA A 56 -8.50 1.06 -0.96
C ALA A 56 -7.47 0.22 -0.19
N ASP A 57 -7.95 -0.54 0.78
CA ASP A 57 -7.12 -1.52 1.46
C ASP A 57 -7.06 -2.80 0.62
N THR A 58 -5.92 -3.03 -0.03
CA THR A 58 -5.71 -4.14 -0.96
C THR A 58 -4.32 -4.72 -0.80
N PHE A 59 -4.17 -6.00 -1.17
CA PHE A 59 -2.88 -6.68 -1.23
C PHE A 59 -1.83 -5.92 -2.06
N PHE A 60 -2.25 -5.26 -3.14
CA PHE A 60 -1.35 -4.53 -4.04
C PHE A 60 -0.74 -3.26 -3.42
N ASN A 61 -1.20 -2.84 -2.23
CA ASN A 61 -0.53 -1.81 -1.46
C ASN A 61 0.90 -2.22 -1.06
N PHE A 62 1.18 -3.53 -0.99
CA PHE A 62 2.53 -4.09 -0.77
C PHE A 62 3.56 -3.64 -1.83
N PHE A 63 3.12 -3.37 -3.05
CA PHE A 63 4.00 -2.90 -4.14
C PHE A 63 4.04 -1.37 -4.25
N SER A 64 3.50 -0.66 -3.25
CA SER A 64 3.52 0.79 -3.20
C SER A 64 4.64 1.26 -2.28
N ASN A 65 5.40 2.26 -2.71
CA ASN A 65 6.48 2.77 -1.88
C ASN A 65 5.88 3.40 -0.61
N ILE A 66 6.36 2.99 0.56
CA ILE A 66 5.83 3.45 1.85
C ILE A 66 5.98 4.97 2.01
N ASP A 67 7.04 5.57 1.45
CA ASP A 67 7.24 7.03 1.45
C ASP A 67 6.18 7.79 0.65
N ASP A 68 5.50 7.11 -0.27
CA ASP A 68 4.40 7.65 -1.06
C ASP A 68 3.02 7.43 -0.42
N LEU A 69 2.95 6.63 0.64
CA LEU A 69 1.75 6.49 1.46
C LEU A 69 1.52 7.78 2.26
N GLU A 70 0.28 8.01 2.70
CA GLU A 70 -0.29 9.25 3.25
C GLU A 70 0.42 9.84 4.50
N ILE A 71 1.51 9.22 4.94
CA ILE A 71 2.40 9.67 6.01
C ILE A 71 3.01 11.04 5.69
N LYS A 72 3.12 11.40 4.39
CA LYS A 72 3.55 12.75 3.94
C LYS A 72 2.71 13.90 4.52
N ASN A 73 1.48 13.67 4.94
CA ASN A 73 0.62 14.70 5.52
C ASN A 73 0.70 14.81 7.05
N ILE A 74 1.50 13.96 7.71
CA ILE A 74 1.70 14.00 9.16
C ILE A 74 2.81 15.03 9.48
N GLU A 75 2.43 16.10 10.18
CA GLU A 75 3.33 17.21 10.55
C GLU A 75 4.29 16.82 11.67
N ASN A 76 3.87 15.94 12.59
CA ASN A 76 4.72 15.47 13.67
C ASN A 76 5.73 14.45 13.15
N GLU A 77 7.01 14.82 13.21
CA GLU A 77 8.12 14.00 12.72
C GLU A 77 8.28 12.68 13.50
N GLU A 78 8.09 12.70 14.82
CA GLU A 78 8.19 11.49 15.65
C GLU A 78 7.06 10.50 15.34
N GLU A 79 5.83 11.01 15.20
CA GLU A 79 4.66 10.21 14.84
C GLU A 79 4.82 9.60 13.44
N ARG A 80 5.26 10.42 12.48
CA ARG A 80 5.58 9.97 11.11
C ARG A 80 6.61 8.84 11.13
N LYS A 81 7.70 9.01 11.89
CA LYS A 81 8.77 8.01 11.97
C LYS A 81 8.26 6.70 12.58
N MET A 82 7.48 6.78 13.66
CA MET A 82 6.90 5.61 14.31
C MET A 82 5.97 4.82 13.37
N ILE A 83 5.13 5.52 12.60
CA ILE A 83 4.23 4.90 11.62
C ILE A 83 5.04 4.27 10.48
N LEU A 84 6.06 4.96 9.98
CA LEU A 84 6.94 4.45 8.93
C LEU A 84 7.65 3.16 9.37
N GLU A 85 8.24 3.16 10.57
CA GLU A 85 8.88 1.96 11.15
C GLU A 85 7.88 0.81 11.29
N SER A 86 6.66 1.08 11.78
CA SER A 86 5.62 0.06 11.89
C SER A 86 5.23 -0.55 10.54
N LEU A 87 5.18 0.24 9.47
CA LEU A 87 4.83 -0.24 8.13
C LEU A 87 5.97 -1.05 7.51
N LEU A 88 7.21 -0.59 7.65
CA LEU A 88 8.40 -1.31 7.17
C LEU A 88 8.55 -2.68 7.85
N ILE A 89 8.31 -2.76 9.16
CA ILE A 89 8.34 -4.03 9.89
C ILE A 89 7.23 -4.96 9.40
N SER A 90 6.00 -4.44 9.23
CA SER A 90 4.88 -5.23 8.73
C SER A 90 5.13 -5.81 7.33
N ASP A 91 5.68 -5.01 6.41
CA ASP A 91 6.00 -5.47 5.05
C ASP A 91 7.15 -6.49 5.06
N TYR A 92 8.13 -6.32 5.95
CA TYR A 92 9.22 -7.28 6.14
C TYR A 92 8.71 -8.62 6.66
N ASP A 93 7.89 -8.62 7.71
CA ASP A 93 7.31 -9.84 8.28
C ASP A 93 6.51 -10.61 7.22
N LEU A 94 5.67 -9.90 6.46
CA LEU A 94 4.90 -10.48 5.36
C LEU A 94 5.82 -11.06 4.28
N THR A 95 6.91 -10.37 3.94
CA THR A 95 7.90 -10.85 2.95
C THR A 95 8.55 -12.15 3.44
N CYS A 96 8.99 -12.19 4.69
CA CYS A 96 9.58 -13.39 5.29
C CYS A 96 8.59 -14.55 5.30
N GLU A 97 7.31 -14.32 5.61
CA GLU A 97 6.30 -15.38 5.59
C GLU A 97 6.04 -15.91 4.18
N ILE A 98 5.98 -15.03 3.18
CA ILE A 98 5.85 -15.44 1.78
C ILE A 98 7.07 -16.27 1.35
N GLU A 99 8.28 -15.84 1.70
CA GLU A 99 9.53 -16.51 1.33
C GLU A 99 9.73 -17.86 2.01
N THR A 100 9.48 -17.92 3.32
CA THR A 100 9.85 -19.09 4.15
C THR A 100 8.72 -20.10 4.30
N GLU A 101 7.47 -19.65 4.23
CA GLU A 101 6.30 -20.48 4.44
C GLU A 101 5.50 -20.68 3.16
N MET A 102 5.06 -19.59 2.52
CA MET A 102 4.14 -19.68 1.40
C MET A 102 4.79 -20.36 0.19
N ILE A 103 5.92 -19.82 -0.30
CA ILE A 103 6.64 -20.32 -1.49
C ILE A 103 7.03 -21.80 -1.33
N PRO A 104 7.68 -22.24 -0.23
CA PRO A 104 8.10 -23.63 -0.09
C PRO A 104 6.95 -24.61 0.06
N LYS A 105 5.78 -24.16 0.56
CA LYS A 105 4.62 -25.00 0.86
C LYS A 105 3.46 -24.81 -0.13
N VAL A 106 3.63 -24.07 -1.23
CA VAL A 106 2.57 -23.77 -2.22
C VAL A 106 1.77 -25.02 -2.60
N TYR A 107 2.46 -26.14 -2.86
CA TYR A 107 1.81 -27.39 -3.26
C TYR A 107 0.78 -27.94 -2.26
N LYS A 108 0.86 -27.56 -0.98
CA LYS A 108 -0.11 -27.96 0.06
C LYS A 108 -1.37 -27.10 0.07
N LEU A 109 -1.33 -25.88 -0.49
CA LEU A 109 -2.48 -24.97 -0.50
C LEU A 109 -3.45 -25.26 -1.65
N PHE A 110 -2.99 -25.98 -2.69
CA PHE A 110 -3.74 -26.23 -3.92
C PHE A 110 -4.26 -27.68 -4.05
N TYR A 111 -4.11 -28.49 -3.00
CA TYR A 111 -4.62 -29.86 -2.89
C TYR A 111 -5.55 -30.00 -1.69
#